data_AF-A0A445D9D1-F1
#
_entry.id   AF-A0A445D9D1-F1
#
_cell.length_a   1.000
_cell.length_b   1.000
_cell.length_c   1.000
_cell.angle_alpha   90.00
_cell.angle_beta   90.00
_cell.angle_gamma   90.00
#
_symmetry.space_group_name_H-M   'P 1'
#
loop_
_entity.id
_entity.type
_entity.pdbx_description
1 polymer ?
#
loop_
_entity_poly.entity_id
_entity_poly.type
_entity_poly.pdbx_seq_one_letter_code
_entity_poly.pdbx_strand_id
1 'polypeptide(L)' 'MTMAKNMAFQGDTSSANNLRWTEEMDATFLDALIEECSKRNRVDGTFTTSAYDNVLATLKASFRNYL' A
#
# COMPACT_ATOMS: atom_id res chain seq x y z
N MET A 1 -30.97 18.50 -9.49
CA MET A 1 -30.35 17.96 -10.72
C MET A 1 -29.26 18.95 -11.14
N THR A 2 -28.08 18.84 -10.51
CA THR A 2 -26.86 18.18 -11.02
C THR A 2 -26.12 19.06 -12.04
N MET A 3 -24.96 19.59 -11.62
CA MET A 3 -23.86 19.84 -12.54
C MET A 3 -22.61 19.19 -11.95
N ALA A 4 -22.25 18.05 -12.55
CA ALA A 4 -21.06 17.29 -12.25
C ALA A 4 -19.82 18.10 -12.64
N LYS A 5 -18.86 18.20 -11.73
CA LYS A 5 -17.53 18.74 -12.04
C LYS A 5 -16.60 17.56 -12.28
N ASN A 6 -16.55 17.11 -13.54
CA ASN A 6 -15.53 16.18 -14.03
C ASN A 6 -14.18 16.91 -14.03
N MET A 7 -13.41 16.73 -12.95
CA MET A 7 -12.01 17.14 -12.93
C MET A 7 -11.19 15.93 -13.39
N ALA A 8 -11.00 15.82 -14.70
CA ALA A 8 -10.04 14.88 -15.26
C ALA A 8 -8.64 15.33 -14.85
N PHE A 9 -7.97 14.55 -14.01
CA PHE A 9 -6.53 14.69 -13.79
C PHE A 9 -5.82 14.09 -15.00
N GLN A 10 -5.54 14.92 -16.00
CA GLN A 10 -4.56 14.61 -17.03
C GLN A 10 -3.17 14.85 -16.45
N GLY A 11 -2.58 13.79 -15.89
CA GLY A 11 -1.15 13.70 -15.68
C GLY A 11 -0.53 12.96 -16.85
N ASP A 12 0.06 13.69 -17.80
CA ASP A 12 0.94 13.12 -18.81
C ASP A 12 2.38 13.26 -18.31
N THR A 13 2.96 12.19 -17.77
CA THR A 13 4.41 12.10 -17.51
C THR A 13 4.86 10.64 -17.63
N SER A 14 5.31 10.27 -18.82
CA SER A 14 6.49 9.42 -19.06
C SER A 14 6.72 8.25 -18.06
N SER A 15 6.21 7.07 -18.40
CA SER A 15 6.73 5.74 -17.98
C SER A 15 7.30 5.60 -16.56
N ALA A 16 6.69 6.23 -15.56
CA ALA A 16 6.87 5.84 -14.17
C ALA A 16 5.99 4.62 -13.97
N ASN A 17 6.60 3.45 -13.75
CA ASN A 17 5.95 2.16 -13.50
C ASN A 17 4.58 2.35 -12.84
N ASN A 18 3.51 2.24 -13.64
CA ASN A 18 2.14 2.36 -13.17
C ASN A 18 1.83 1.09 -12.38
N LEU A 19 2.37 1.02 -11.15
CA LEU A 19 2.13 -0.04 -10.20
C LEU A 19 0.65 0.03 -9.83
N ARG A 20 -0.16 -0.66 -10.62
CA ARG A 20 -1.57 -0.84 -10.31
C ARG A 20 -1.65 -1.87 -9.19
N TRP A 21 -1.95 -1.38 -7.99
CA TRP A 21 -2.26 -2.23 -6.83
C TRP A 21 -3.28 -3.30 -7.23
N THR A 22 -2.92 -4.56 -6.99
CA THR A 22 -3.79 -5.71 -7.21
C THR A 22 -4.51 -6.08 -5.92
N GLU A 23 -5.62 -6.82 -6.04
CA GLU A 23 -6.32 -7.36 -4.86
C GLU A 23 -5.40 -8.27 -4.01
N GLU A 24 -4.47 -8.97 -4.65
CA GLU A 24 -3.44 -9.78 -3.96
C GLU A 24 -2.46 -8.92 -3.16
N MET A 25 -2.06 -7.75 -3.67
CA MET A 25 -1.21 -6.80 -2.95
C MET A 25 -1.93 -6.24 -1.73
N ASP A 26 -3.23 -5.93 -1.86
CA ASP A 26 -4.06 -5.43 -0.76
C ASP A 26 -4.21 -6.49 0.35
N ALA A 27 -4.53 -7.74 -0.02
CA ALA A 27 -4.62 -8.85 0.94
C ALA A 27 -3.30 -9.08 1.68
N THR A 28 -2.17 -9.11 0.94
CA THR A 28 -0.83 -9.28 1.53
C THR A 28 -0.47 -8.13 2.47
N PHE A 29 -0.86 -6.90 2.13
CA PHE A 29 -0.63 -5.73 2.97
C PHE A 29 -1.42 -5.82 4.28
N LEU A 30 -2.71 -6.20 4.22
CA LEU A 30 -3.55 -6.38 5.40
C LEU A 30 -3.03 -7.50 6.30
N ASP A 31 -2.64 -8.64 5.73
CA ASP A 31 -2.08 -9.76 6.48
C ASP A 31 -0.80 -9.36 7.21
N ALA A 32 0.10 -8.61 6.55
CA ALA A 32 1.32 -8.09 7.17
C ALA A 32 1.01 -7.13 8.33
N LEU A 33 0.00 -6.26 8.21
CA LEU A 33 -0.42 -5.38 9.30
C LEU A 33 -1.02 -6.14 10.50
N ILE A 34 -1.77 -7.22 10.24
CA ILE A 34 -2.32 -8.10 11.29
C ILE A 34 -1.19 -8.84 12.02
N GLU A 35 -0.18 -9.29 11.28
CA GLU A 35 1.01 -9.91 11.85
C GLU A 35 1.78 -8.94 12.76
N GLU A 36 2.01 -7.70 12.31
CA GLU A 36 2.67 -6.67 13.11
C GLU A 36 1.84 -6.25 14.34
N CYS A 37 0.51 -6.29 14.27
CA CYS A 37 -0.35 -6.15 15.45
C CYS A 37 -0.10 -7.28 16.45
N SER A 38 0.01 -8.51 15.97
CA SER A 38 0.25 -9.70 16.82
C SER A 38 1.64 -9.67 17.47
N LYS A 39 2.63 -9.09 16.78
CA LYS A 39 4.00 -8.86 17.31
C LYS A 39 4.09 -7.71 18.32
N ARG A 40 2.97 -7.05 18.67
CA ARG A 40 2.92 -5.84 19.52
C ARG A 40 3.70 -4.65 18.96
N ASN A 41 3.95 -4.62 17.65
CA ASN A 41 4.54 -3.45 16.98
C ASN A 41 3.52 -2.34 16.70
N ARG A 42 2.31 -2.48 17.27
CA ARG A 42 1.31 -1.43 17.37
C ARG A 42 1.28 -0.89 18.80
N VAL A 43 1.88 0.27 19.00
CA VAL A 43 1.92 0.97 20.29
C VAL A 43 0.91 2.10 20.23
N ASP A 44 0.00 2.16 21.20
CA ASP A 44 -1.01 3.23 21.29
C ASP A 44 -1.85 3.42 20.02
N GLY A 45 -2.20 2.30 19.36
CA GLY A 45 -2.98 2.31 18.12
C GLY A 45 -2.19 2.68 16.86
N THR A 46 -0.91 3.07 16.99
CA THR A 46 -0.02 3.45 15.89
C THR A 46 1.02 2.37 15.63
N PHE A 47 1.25 2.05 14.36
CA PHE A 47 2.35 1.16 13.97
C PHE A 47 3.68 1.88 14.11
N THR A 48 4.66 1.21 14.72
CA THR A 48 6.03 1.74 14.81
C THR A 48 6.66 1.82 13.42
N THR A 49 7.72 2.61 13.27
CA THR A 49 8.51 2.64 12.02
C THR A 49 8.96 1.23 11.62
N SER A 50 9.37 0.41 12.59
CA SER A 50 9.75 -0.98 12.37
C SER A 50 8.62 -1.85 11.81
N ALA A 51 7.36 -1.63 12.21
CA ALA A 51 6.22 -2.32 11.60
C ALA A 51 6.07 -1.95 10.13
N TYR A 52 6.20 -0.67 9.77
CA TYR A 52 6.13 -0.25 8.37
C TYR A 52 7.29 -0.80 7.54
N ASP A 53 8.51 -0.84 8.09
CA ASP A 53 9.67 -1.44 7.43
C ASP A 53 9.45 -2.94 7.16
N ASN A 54 8.88 -3.66 8.12
CA ASN A 54 8.54 -5.08 7.97
C ASN A 54 7.45 -5.31 6.91
N VAL A 55 6.37 -4.53 6.93
CA VAL A 55 5.29 -4.60 5.94
C VAL A 55 5.83 -4.33 4.53
N LEU A 56 6.70 -3.32 4.39
CA LEU A 56 7.34 -3.02 3.11
C LEU A 56 8.27 -4.14 2.65
N ALA A 57 9.01 -4.76 3.58
CA ALA A 57 9.87 -5.91 3.27
C ALA A 57 9.03 -7.10 2.76
N THR A 58 7.90 -7.40 3.40
CA THR A 58 6.96 -8.44 2.95
C THR A 58 6.43 -8.15 1.55
N LEU A 59 5.94 -6.93 1.30
CA LEU A 59 5.45 -6.54 -0.03
C LEU A 59 6.54 -6.63 -1.10
N LYS A 60 7.76 -6.16 -0.83
CA LYS A 60 8.89 -6.25 -1.76
C LYS A 60 9.34 -7.69 -2.00
N ALA A 61 9.20 -8.58 -1.01
CA ALA A 61 9.51 -10.00 -1.17
C ALA A 61 8.45 -10.68 -2.06
N SER A 62 7.17 -10.41 -1.81
CA SER A 62 6.05 -11.01 -2.54
C SER A 62 5.88 -10.46 -3.96
N PHE A 63 6.17 -9.17 -4.18
CA PHE A 63 5.89 -8.47 -5.44
C PHE A 63 7.14 -7.84 -6.07
N ARG A 64 8.33 -8.42 -5.85
CA ARG A 64 9.64 -7.92 -6.33
C ARG A 64 9.70 -7.55 -7.82
N ASN A 65 8.84 -8.15 -8.66
CA ASN A 65 8.80 -7.87 -10.10
C ASN A 65 7.91 -6.65 -10.47
N TYR A 66 7.19 -6.08 -9.51
CA TYR A 66 6.30 -4.93 -9.73
C TYR A 66 6.82 -3.64 -9.10
N LEU A 67 7.61 -3.73 -8.01
CA LEU A 67 8.19 -2.61 -7.24
C LEU A 67 9.66 -2.39 -7.56
#